data_AF-A0A4Y7PJZ2-F1
#
_entry.id   AF-A0A4Y7PJZ2-F1
#
_cell.length_a   1.000
_cell.length_b   1.000
_cell.length_c   1.000
_cell.angle_alpha   90.00
_cell.angle_beta   90.00
_cell.angle_gamma   90.00
#
_symmetry.space_group_name_H-M   'P 1'
#
loop_
_entity.id
_entity.type
_entity.pdbx_description
1 polymer ?
#
loop_
_entity_poly.entity_id
_entity_poly.type
_entity_poly.pdbx_seq_one_letter_code
_entity_poly.pdbx_strand_id
1 'polypeptide(L)'
;MDTWQSDVYNHFKSPPKIIEVDGEVRYKFICAKENNTSESIFVTRARHDNSTSNLKRHVDECSPDDARATKILKDFLGGSTYNKAKFRFMMAIWIARRHHPFLISEDPELQAMFLMLCSKVDLPSRFTVSRDIKEIFAMSCVAVAKLLTNTPRSLHAGINGWTSPNII
;
A
#
# COMPACT_ATOMS: atom_id res chain seq x y z
N MET A 1 11.04 24.15 41.79
CA MET A 1 10.09 23.93 40.66
C MET A 1 10.20 22.45 40.30
N ASP A 2 9.86 21.57 41.24
CA ASP A 2 10.36 20.17 41.27
C ASP A 2 9.29 19.15 40.85
N THR A 3 8.18 19.62 40.29
CA THR A 3 6.97 18.80 40.08
C THR A 3 6.74 18.36 38.64
N TRP A 4 7.61 18.70 37.69
CA TRP A 4 7.45 18.38 36.27
C TRP A 4 8.50 17.37 35.80
N GLN A 5 8.16 16.09 35.91
CA GLN A 5 9.08 14.97 35.66
C GLN A 5 8.99 14.35 34.27
N SER A 6 8.04 14.77 33.43
CA SER A 6 7.85 14.19 32.10
C SER A 6 8.82 14.78 31.07
N ASP A 7 9.42 13.92 30.24
CA ASP A 7 10.35 14.34 29.18
C ASP A 7 9.75 15.33 28.17
N VAL A 8 8.41 15.36 28.06
CA VAL A 8 7.67 16.25 27.16
C VAL A 8 7.99 17.73 27.42
N TYR A 9 8.28 18.10 28.67
CA TYR A 9 8.58 19.49 29.03
C TYR A 9 9.92 19.99 28.43
N ASN A 10 10.85 19.09 28.11
CA ASN A 10 12.14 19.45 27.50
C ASN A 10 12.00 20.07 26.10
N HIS A 11 10.86 19.86 25.43
CA HIS A 11 10.56 20.45 24.12
C HIS A 11 10.16 21.92 24.18
N PHE A 12 9.91 22.45 25.38
CA PHE A 12 9.42 23.81 25.59
C PHE A 12 10.44 24.66 26.35
N LYS A 13 10.40 25.98 26.11
CA LYS A 13 11.22 26.93 26.88
C LYS A 13 10.80 26.92 28.34
N SER A 14 11.78 26.79 29.24
CA SER A 14 11.57 26.84 30.69
C SER A 14 12.13 28.14 31.28
N PRO A 15 11.44 28.79 32.24
CA PRO A 15 10.10 28.46 32.75
C PRO A 15 8.96 28.94 31.82
N PRO A 16 7.78 28.30 31.84
CA PRO A 16 6.64 28.73 31.03
C PRO A 16 6.05 30.04 31.56
N LYS A 17 5.45 30.82 30.65
CA LYS A 17 4.81 32.08 31.00
C LYS A 17 3.46 31.81 31.66
N ILE A 18 3.12 32.55 32.70
CA ILE A 18 1.81 32.46 33.37
C ILE A 18 0.91 33.50 32.73
N ILE A 19 -0.27 33.08 32.26
CA ILE A 19 -1.28 33.96 31.67
C ILE A 19 -2.63 33.73 32.34
N GLU A 20 -3.47 34.77 32.34
CA GLU A 20 -4.86 34.68 32.76
C GLU A 20 -5.75 34.79 31.52
N VAL A 21 -6.63 33.81 31.33
CA VAL A 21 -7.57 33.77 30.22
C VAL A 21 -8.95 33.49 30.81
N ASP A 22 -9.89 34.41 30.63
CA ASP A 22 -11.26 34.31 31.12
C ASP A 22 -11.38 34.04 32.64
N GLY A 23 -10.50 34.65 33.44
CA GLY A 23 -10.44 34.47 34.90
C GLY A 23 -9.77 33.17 35.37
N GLU A 24 -9.24 32.37 34.43
CA GLU A 24 -8.53 31.13 34.73
C GLU A 24 -7.01 31.28 34.49
N VAL A 25 -6.22 30.92 35.50
CA VAL A 25 -4.75 30.93 35.40
C VAL A 25 -4.25 29.72 34.61
N ARG A 26 -3.52 29.99 33.52
CA ARG A 26 -2.96 28.98 32.62
C ARG A 26 -1.45 29.14 32.46
N TYR A 27 -0.76 28.02 32.26
CA TYR A 27 0.63 27.96 31.83
C TYR A 27 0.69 28.00 30.30
N LYS A 28 1.51 28.90 29.76
CA LYS A 28 1.83 29.03 28.34
C LYS A 28 3.21 28.42 28.07
N PHE A 29 3.21 27.24 27.48
CA PHE A 29 4.41 26.50 27.07
C PHE A 29 4.79 26.89 25.64
N ILE A 30 5.92 27.58 25.48
CA ILE A 30 6.41 28.06 24.18
C ILE A 30 7.35 27.01 23.60
N CYS A 31 7.13 26.62 22.34
CA CYS A 31 7.98 25.62 21.66
C CYS A 31 9.44 26.10 21.58
N ALA A 32 10.41 25.25 21.89
CA ALA A 32 11.83 25.58 21.93
C ALA A 32 12.55 25.44 20.58
N LYS A 33 11.86 25.11 19.49
CA LYS A 33 12.50 25.00 18.17
C LYS A 33 13.12 26.30 17.69
N GLU A 34 14.23 26.19 16.97
CA GLU A 34 14.98 27.32 16.43
C GLU A 34 14.14 28.21 15.51
N ASN A 35 13.22 27.62 14.74
CA ASN A 35 12.31 28.34 13.84
C ASN A 35 11.18 29.08 14.56
N ASN A 36 10.99 28.88 15.87
CA ASN A 36 10.00 29.60 16.68
C ASN A 36 10.59 30.86 17.32
N THR A 37 11.29 31.68 16.53
CA THR A 37 11.96 32.90 17.01
C THR A 37 10.95 33.94 17.51
N SER A 38 9.73 33.97 16.93
CA SER A 38 8.66 34.90 17.30
C SER A 38 7.82 34.47 18.51
N GLU A 39 8.09 33.30 19.10
CA GLU A 39 7.31 32.72 20.21
C GLU A 39 5.81 32.56 19.92
N SER A 40 5.45 32.52 18.63
CA SER A 40 4.07 32.38 18.14
C SER A 40 3.55 30.96 18.27
N ILE A 41 4.43 29.96 18.33
CA ILE A 41 4.07 28.56 18.50
C ILE A 41 4.10 28.22 20.00
N PHE A 42 2.93 28.00 20.58
CA PHE A 42 2.77 27.67 21.98
C PHE A 42 1.55 26.79 22.25
N VAL A 43 1.55 26.12 23.40
CA VAL A 43 0.42 25.37 23.94
C VAL A 43 0.07 25.95 25.31
N THR A 44 -1.23 26.07 25.61
CA THR A 44 -1.70 26.48 26.93
C THR A 44 -2.25 25.29 27.71
N ARG A 45 -2.08 25.31 29.03
CA ARG A 45 -2.61 24.32 29.95
C ARG A 45 -3.10 25.00 31.23
N ALA A 46 -4.26 24.60 31.74
CA ALA A 46 -4.75 25.11 33.01
C ALA A 46 -3.78 24.77 34.17
N ARG A 47 -3.71 25.65 35.17
CA ARG A 47 -2.77 25.47 36.30
C ARG A 47 -2.99 24.18 37.09
N HIS A 48 -4.24 23.74 37.17
CA HIS A 48 -4.67 22.56 37.92
C HIS A 48 -4.66 21.27 37.09
N ASP A 49 -4.39 21.35 35.79
CA ASP A 49 -4.28 20.19 34.90
C ASP A 49 -2.85 19.63 34.92
N ASN A 50 -2.73 18.38 35.36
CA ASN A 50 -1.47 17.64 35.42
C ASN A 50 -1.24 16.74 34.20
N SER A 51 -2.18 16.69 33.25
CA SER A 51 -2.04 15.94 32.01
C SER A 51 -0.97 16.55 31.11
N THR A 52 -0.30 15.70 30.34
CA THR A 52 0.69 16.10 29.34
C THR A 52 0.20 15.85 27.91
N SER A 53 -1.06 15.46 27.73
CA SER A 53 -1.61 14.98 26.45
C SER A 53 -1.54 16.03 25.35
N ASN A 54 -1.94 17.26 25.65
CA ASN A 54 -1.88 18.40 24.72
C ASN A 54 -0.44 18.79 24.37
N LEU A 55 0.47 18.79 25.35
CA LEU A 55 1.89 19.05 25.13
C LEU A 55 2.50 17.95 24.26
N LYS A 56 2.23 16.67 24.55
CA LYS A 56 2.75 15.52 23.80
C LYS A 56 2.28 15.54 22.35
N ARG A 57 0.99 15.82 22.11
CA ARG A 57 0.46 16.00 20.75
C ARG A 57 1.22 17.08 19.98
N HIS A 58 1.49 18.23 20.61
CA HIS A 58 2.32 19.26 19.98
C HIS A 58 3.73 18.75 19.67
N VAL A 59 4.40 18.06 20.59
CA VAL A 59 5.75 17.49 20.34
C VAL A 59 5.73 16.54 19.14
N ASP A 60 4.73 15.67 19.05
CA ASP A 60 4.59 14.67 17.97
C ASP A 60 4.35 15.31 16.59
N GLU A 61 3.63 16.44 16.55
CA GLU A 61 3.41 17.22 15.33
C GLU A 61 4.60 18.10 14.98
N CYS A 62 5.24 18.68 16.00
CA CYS A 62 6.31 19.64 15.84
C CYS A 62 7.58 18.94 15.35
N SER A 63 7.98 17.85 15.99
CA SER A 63 9.08 16.97 15.58
C SER A 63 8.54 15.57 15.31
N PRO A 64 8.01 15.31 14.09
CA PRO A 64 7.58 13.96 13.76
C PRO A 64 8.78 13.02 13.91
N ASP A 65 8.60 11.98 14.72
CA ASP A 65 9.62 10.95 14.95
C ASP A 65 10.13 10.42 13.61
N ASP A 66 11.44 10.21 13.47
CA ASP A 66 12.07 9.68 12.24
C ASP A 66 11.40 8.37 11.83
N ALA A 67 10.88 7.60 12.79
CA ALA A 67 10.08 6.40 12.54
C ALA A 67 8.80 6.67 11.74
N ARG A 68 8.10 7.80 11.96
CA ARG A 68 6.87 8.19 11.22
C ARG A 68 7.21 8.71 9.83
N ALA A 69 8.22 9.56 9.71
CA ALA A 69 8.71 10.04 8.41
C ALA A 69 9.20 8.86 7.56
N THR A 70 9.97 7.95 8.16
CA THR A 70 10.43 6.70 7.55
C THR A 70 9.28 5.76 7.21
N LYS A 71 8.20 5.72 8.00
CA LYS A 71 7.01 4.91 7.69
C LYS A 71 6.25 5.47 6.49
N ILE A 72 6.02 6.78 6.43
CA ILE A 72 5.37 7.44 5.29
C ILE A 72 6.24 7.27 4.04
N LEU A 73 7.55 7.49 4.15
CA LEU A 73 8.50 7.21 3.08
C LEU A 73 8.50 5.73 2.68
N LYS A 74 8.42 4.77 3.60
CA LYS A 74 8.31 3.34 3.29
C LYS A 74 6.96 2.96 2.66
N ASP A 75 5.88 3.63 3.01
CA ASP A 75 4.57 3.41 2.39
C ASP A 75 4.53 4.01 0.97
N PHE A 76 5.21 5.14 0.74
CA PHE A 76 5.37 5.77 -0.58
C PHE A 76 6.44 5.08 -1.46
N LEU A 77 7.58 4.71 -0.88
CA LEU A 77 8.70 3.96 -1.49
C LEU A 77 8.47 2.44 -1.46
N GLY A 78 7.37 1.98 -0.86
CA GLY A 78 6.86 0.62 -0.96
C GLY A 78 6.45 0.24 -2.38
N GLY A 79 6.62 1.17 -3.34
CA GLY A 79 7.43 0.89 -4.52
C GLY A 79 6.95 -0.31 -5.32
N SER A 80 5.71 -0.22 -5.79
CA SER A 80 4.97 -1.24 -6.53
C SER A 80 4.67 -2.52 -5.74
N THR A 81 3.39 -2.88 -5.66
CA THR A 81 2.93 -4.24 -5.28
C THR A 81 3.29 -5.29 -6.35
N TYR A 82 4.22 -4.96 -7.25
CA TYR A 82 4.64 -5.79 -8.35
C TYR A 82 5.34 -7.03 -7.83
N ASN A 83 4.85 -8.17 -8.28
CA ASN A 83 5.46 -9.46 -8.07
C ASN A 83 5.47 -10.16 -9.42
N LYS A 84 6.67 -10.54 -9.89
CA LYS A 84 6.88 -11.16 -11.21
C LYS A 84 5.99 -12.39 -11.42
N ALA A 85 5.91 -13.28 -10.43
CA ALA A 85 5.09 -14.48 -10.53
C ALA A 85 3.59 -14.14 -10.60
N LYS A 86 3.13 -13.21 -9.76
CA LYS A 86 1.74 -12.73 -9.77
C LYS A 86 1.37 -12.05 -11.09
N PHE A 87 2.25 -11.22 -11.63
CA PHE A 87 2.05 -10.55 -12.91
C PHE A 87 1.93 -11.55 -14.07
N ARG A 88 2.85 -12.52 -14.15
CA ARG A 88 2.80 -13.59 -15.16
C ARG A 88 1.51 -14.39 -15.08
N PHE A 89 1.11 -14.78 -13.87
CA PHE A 89 -0.15 -15.49 -13.65
C PHE A 89 -1.36 -14.67 -14.10
N MET A 90 -1.45 -13.40 -13.70
CA MET A 90 -2.55 -12.52 -14.08
C MET A 90 -2.62 -12.31 -15.60
N MET A 91 -1.47 -12.17 -16.27
CA MET A 91 -1.44 -12.04 -17.72
C MET A 91 -1.89 -13.32 -18.43
N ALA A 92 -1.45 -14.50 -17.96
CA ALA A 92 -1.90 -15.79 -18.49
C ALA A 92 -3.42 -15.96 -18.34
N ILE A 93 -3.97 -15.62 -17.16
CA ILE A 93 -5.41 -15.67 -16.90
C ILE A 93 -6.17 -14.67 -17.78
N TRP A 94 -5.69 -13.44 -17.90
CA TRP A 94 -6.33 -12.43 -18.74
C TRP A 94 -6.39 -12.87 -20.20
N ILE A 95 -5.28 -13.35 -20.75
CA ILE A 95 -5.18 -13.81 -22.15
C ILE A 95 -6.10 -15.01 -22.38
N ALA A 96 -6.06 -16.02 -21.50
CA ALA A 96 -6.90 -17.20 -21.63
C ALA A 96 -8.40 -16.87 -21.51
N ARG A 97 -8.79 -16.02 -20.55
CA ARG A 97 -10.21 -15.68 -20.30
C ARG A 97 -10.81 -14.76 -21.35
N ARG A 98 -10.00 -13.96 -22.04
CA ARG A 98 -10.44 -13.03 -23.07
C ARG A 98 -10.16 -13.52 -24.49
N HIS A 99 -9.68 -14.75 -24.64
CA HIS A 99 -9.34 -15.35 -25.93
C HIS A 99 -8.34 -14.49 -26.74
N HIS A 100 -7.41 -13.83 -26.05
CA HIS A 100 -6.40 -13.04 -26.75
C HIS A 100 -5.34 -13.95 -27.39
N PRO A 101 -4.79 -13.57 -28.56
CA PRO A 101 -3.63 -14.24 -29.12
C PRO A 101 -2.44 -14.06 -28.18
N PHE A 102 -1.57 -15.07 -28.05
CA PHE A 102 -0.38 -14.97 -27.19
C PHE A 102 0.55 -13.83 -27.60
N LEU A 103 0.53 -13.43 -28.87
CA LEU A 103 1.33 -12.33 -29.41
C LEU A 103 1.01 -10.99 -28.73
N ILE A 104 -0.17 -10.83 -28.11
CA ILE A 104 -0.55 -9.59 -27.42
C ILE A 104 0.43 -9.22 -26.29
N SER A 105 1.13 -10.19 -25.69
CA SER A 105 2.13 -9.89 -24.64
C SER A 105 3.37 -9.17 -25.17
N GLU A 106 3.55 -9.17 -26.49
CA GLU A 106 4.65 -8.52 -27.22
C GLU A 106 4.19 -7.26 -27.96
N ASP A 107 2.96 -6.80 -27.73
CA ASP A 107 2.43 -5.55 -28.27
C ASP A 107 3.22 -4.34 -27.72
N PRO A 108 3.84 -3.50 -28.57
CA PRO A 108 4.71 -2.42 -28.11
C PRO A 108 4.01 -1.40 -27.21
N GLU A 109 2.78 -1.00 -27.55
CA GLU A 109 1.99 -0.03 -26.80
C GLU A 109 1.60 -0.56 -25.43
N LEU A 110 1.20 -1.84 -25.34
CA LEU A 110 0.92 -2.49 -24.07
C LEU A 110 2.17 -2.60 -23.18
N GLN A 111 3.31 -2.98 -23.76
CA GLN A 111 4.58 -3.05 -23.03
C GLN A 111 5.02 -1.68 -22.53
N ALA A 112 4.84 -0.64 -23.34
CA ALA A 112 5.12 0.75 -22.95
C ALA A 112 4.27 1.18 -21.75
N MET A 113 2.98 0.84 -21.73
CA MET A 113 2.11 1.11 -20.58
C MET A 113 2.59 0.38 -19.31
N PHE A 114 3.01 -0.87 -19.40
CA PHE A 114 3.53 -1.61 -18.24
C PHE A 114 4.83 -1.02 -17.70
N LEU A 115 5.77 -0.66 -18.58
CA LEU A 115 7.04 -0.03 -18.20
C LEU A 115 6.85 1.37 -17.60
N MET A 116 5.88 2.14 -18.09
CA MET A 116 5.49 3.43 -17.51
C MET A 116 5.01 3.28 -16.07
N LEU A 117 4.18 2.27 -15.80
CA LEU A 117 3.62 2.01 -14.46
C LEU A 117 4.63 1.35 -13.52
N CYS A 118 5.54 0.53 -14.05
CA CYS A 118 6.58 -0.15 -13.30
C CYS A 118 7.81 -0.39 -14.17
N SER A 119 8.87 0.41 -13.98
CA SER A 119 10.12 0.29 -14.74
C SER A 119 10.87 -1.04 -14.52
N LYS A 120 10.56 -1.77 -13.44
CA LYS A 120 11.15 -3.07 -13.10
C LYS A 120 10.30 -4.25 -13.58
N VAL A 121 9.23 -4.01 -14.34
CA VAL A 121 8.36 -5.08 -14.84
C VAL A 121 9.15 -6.03 -15.74
N ASP A 122 8.94 -7.33 -15.54
CA ASP A 122 9.50 -8.40 -16.34
C ASP A 122 8.42 -8.85 -17.32
N LEU A 123 8.59 -8.46 -18.58
CA LEU A 123 7.62 -8.71 -19.64
C LEU A 123 7.83 -10.13 -20.20
N PRO A 124 6.86 -11.06 -20.03
CA PRO A 124 6.99 -12.38 -20.59
C PRO A 124 6.74 -12.37 -22.10
N SER A 125 7.51 -13.17 -22.83
CA SER A 125 7.29 -13.42 -24.25
C SER A 125 6.02 -14.24 -24.50
N ARG A 126 5.53 -14.22 -25.74
CA ARG A 126 4.38 -15.03 -26.18
C ARG A 126 4.58 -16.51 -25.92
N PHE A 127 5.82 -16.99 -26.01
CA PHE A 127 6.19 -18.38 -25.73
C PHE A 127 6.11 -18.70 -24.24
N THR A 128 6.47 -17.74 -23.39
CA THR A 128 6.35 -17.88 -21.93
C THR A 128 4.89 -17.92 -21.51
N VAL A 129 4.08 -16.99 -22.01
CA VAL A 129 2.63 -16.98 -21.79
C VAL A 129 1.98 -18.28 -22.28
N SER A 130 2.36 -18.76 -23.47
CA SER A 130 1.84 -20.02 -24.01
C SER A 130 2.14 -21.23 -23.11
N ARG A 131 3.37 -21.31 -22.57
CA ARG A 131 3.75 -22.37 -21.62
C ARG A 131 2.96 -22.26 -20.32
N ASP A 132 2.88 -21.07 -19.74
CA ASP A 132 2.18 -20.81 -18.48
C ASP A 132 0.69 -21.20 -18.61
N ILE A 133 0.03 -20.84 -19.72
CA ILE A 133 -1.37 -21.21 -19.98
C ILE A 133 -1.53 -22.73 -20.14
N LYS A 134 -0.62 -23.41 -20.85
CA LYS A 134 -0.65 -24.87 -20.99
C LYS A 134 -0.50 -25.58 -19.65
N GLU A 135 0.38 -25.08 -18.78
CA GLU A 135 0.58 -25.62 -17.44
C GLU A 135 -0.67 -25.42 -16.57
N ILE A 136 -1.24 -24.20 -16.57
CA ILE A 136 -2.51 -23.91 -15.89
C ILE A 136 -3.63 -24.83 -16.38
N PHE A 137 -3.72 -25.06 -17.70
CA PHE A 137 -4.70 -25.96 -18.29
C PHE A 137 -4.50 -27.40 -17.81
N ALA A 138 -3.27 -27.92 -17.84
CA ALA A 138 -2.97 -29.28 -17.39
C ALA A 138 -3.33 -29.47 -15.91
N MET A 139 -2.97 -28.52 -15.04
CA MET A 139 -3.36 -28.54 -13.63
C MET A 139 -4.88 -28.49 -13.45
N SER A 140 -5.56 -27.65 -14.23
CA SER A 140 -7.01 -27.50 -14.19
C SER A 140 -7.72 -28.79 -14.64
N CYS A 141 -7.21 -29.48 -15.67
CA CYS A 141 -7.74 -30.78 -16.09
C CYS A 141 -7.68 -31.82 -14.97
N VAL A 142 -6.57 -31.89 -14.23
CA VAL A 142 -6.45 -32.81 -13.08
C VAL A 142 -7.47 -32.46 -11.99
N ALA A 143 -7.65 -31.16 -11.68
CA ALA A 143 -8.62 -30.73 -10.69
C ALA A 143 -10.07 -31.01 -11.12
N VAL A 144 -10.41 -30.74 -12.39
CA VAL A 144 -11.73 -31.00 -12.97
C VAL A 144 -12.00 -32.50 -13.05
N ALA A 145 -11.01 -33.32 -13.43
CA ALA A 145 -11.18 -34.78 -13.43
C ALA A 145 -11.53 -35.30 -12.04
N LYS A 146 -10.83 -34.85 -10.99
CA LYS A 146 -11.19 -35.20 -9.60
C LYS A 146 -12.60 -34.76 -9.23
N LEU A 147 -13.00 -33.55 -9.63
CA LEU A 147 -14.35 -33.05 -9.39
C LEU A 147 -15.41 -33.92 -10.08
N LEU A 148 -15.19 -34.29 -11.34
CA LEU A 148 -16.12 -35.11 -12.12
C LEU A 148 -16.22 -36.53 -11.58
N THR A 149 -15.10 -37.18 -11.22
CA THR A 149 -15.09 -38.54 -10.64
C THR A 149 -15.84 -38.61 -9.31
N ASN A 150 -15.78 -37.55 -8.49
CA ASN A 150 -16.44 -37.52 -7.18
C ASN A 150 -17.91 -37.05 -7.26
N THR A 151 -18.44 -36.76 -8.45
CA THR A 151 -19.81 -36.26 -8.59
C THR A 151 -20.80 -37.43 -8.54
N PRO A 152 -21.78 -37.44 -7.62
CA PRO A 152 -22.75 -38.54 -7.49
C PRO A 152 -23.86 -38.52 -8.56
N ARG A 153 -23.82 -37.54 -9.47
CA ARG A 153 -24.84 -37.30 -10.50
C ARG A 153 -24.35 -37.85 -11.85
N SER A 154 -25.30 -38.24 -12.70
CA SER A 154 -25.01 -38.62 -14.08
C SER A 154 -24.44 -37.43 -14.87
N LEU A 155 -23.44 -37.72 -15.71
CA LEU A 155 -22.83 -36.75 -16.63
C LEU A 155 -23.41 -36.95 -18.03
N HIS A 156 -23.83 -35.87 -18.67
CA HIS A 156 -24.23 -35.87 -20.08
C HIS A 156 -23.10 -35.29 -20.93
N ALA A 157 -22.69 -36.02 -21.96
CA ALA A 157 -21.69 -35.56 -22.92
C ALA A 157 -22.37 -35.25 -24.27
N GLY A 158 -22.35 -33.98 -24.68
CA GLY A 158 -22.74 -33.56 -26.02
C GLY A 158 -21.54 -33.56 -26.94
N ILE A 159 -21.57 -34.34 -28.01
CA ILE A 159 -20.52 -34.35 -29.04
C ILE A 159 -20.98 -33.42 -30.15
N ASN A 160 -20.23 -32.34 -30.38
CA ASN A 160 -20.47 -31.45 -31.50
C ASN A 160 -19.41 -31.68 -32.58
N GLY A 161 -19.85 -32.08 -33.77
CA GLY A 161 -18.99 -32.28 -34.93
C GLY A 161 -19.42 -31.36 -36.08
N TRP A 162 -18.49 -30.58 -36.60
CA TRP A 162 -18.66 -29.79 -37.83
C TRP A 162 -17.41 -29.88 -38.68
N THR A 163 -17.54 -29.65 -39.99
CA THR A 163 -16.41 -29.55 -40.92
C THR A 163 -16.13 -28.07 -41.20
N SER A 164 -14.88 -27.65 -41.08
CA SER A 164 -14.48 -26.31 -41.53
C SER A 164 -14.15 -26.36 -43.03
N PRO A 165 -14.73 -25.47 -43.87
CA PRO A 165 -14.44 -25.43 -45.30
C PRO A 165 -13.12 -24.74 -45.64
N ASN A 166 -12.27 -24.44 -44.64
CA ASN A 166 -10.98 -23.81 -44.87
C ASN A 166 -10.01 -24.78 -45.56
N ILE A 167 -10.09 -24.79 -46.90
CA ILE A 167 -9.06 -25.33 -47.79
C ILE A 167 -7.98 -24.25 -47.88
N ILE A 168 -6.81 -24.53 -47.31
CA ILE A 168 -5.58 -23.73 -47.53
C ILE A 168 -4.86 -24.31 -48.73
#